data_AF-A0A836GU79-F1
#
_entry.id   AF-A0A836GU79-F1
#
_cell.length_a   1.000
_cell.length_b   1.000
_cell.length_c   1.000
_cell.angle_alpha   90.00
_cell.angle_beta   90.00
_cell.angle_gamma   90.00
#
_symmetry.space_group_name_H-M   'P 1'
#
loop_
_entity.id
_entity.type
_entity.pdbx_description
1 polymer ?
#
loop_
_entity_poly.entity_id
_entity_poly.type
_entity_poly.pdbx_seq_one_letter_code
_entity_poly.pdbx_strand_id
1 'polypeptide(L)'
;MPVAAARDLSGKAPLFVYLNDGERERLPTGEYIRVVAQSSGTDKTVNRRDFALHLRGARLCRLLDSLLDSVDVDLKRKTDPLQGLIPPVVLPHATREGCECVFRYLDLIQTRVPTLLSKPLRAPLEELVHDWEMTYLLEDCFSPGVAGESKSSSALCRLLAKKGPQALDLVLEVAMIADFLLIEPLRDLTCALLASLALSAGSQKELLRLCGLDHALTEEELEPLYMQLPFLRPEDGLA
;
A
#
# COMPACT_ATOMS: atom_id res chain seq x y z
N MET A 1 -5.08 -27.67 -7.57
CA MET A 1 -5.90 -27.30 -8.75
C MET A 1 -5.40 -25.95 -9.26
N PRO A 2 -5.06 -25.82 -10.56
CA PRO A 2 -4.56 -24.56 -11.10
C PRO A 2 -5.71 -23.59 -11.23
N VAL A 3 -5.66 -22.45 -10.53
CA VAL A 3 -6.63 -21.37 -10.69
C VAL A 3 -6.30 -20.68 -11.99
N ALA A 4 -7.14 -20.90 -13.00
CA ALA A 4 -7.07 -20.21 -14.27
C ALA A 4 -7.23 -18.71 -14.01
N ALA A 5 -6.18 -17.94 -14.30
CA ALA A 5 -6.26 -16.49 -14.36
C ALA A 5 -7.37 -16.12 -15.35
N ALA A 6 -8.35 -15.36 -14.86
CA ALA A 6 -9.45 -14.85 -15.67
C ALA A 6 -8.86 -14.15 -16.90
N ARG A 7 -9.21 -14.64 -18.09
CA ARG A 7 -8.81 -14.01 -19.35
C ARG A 7 -9.50 -12.65 -19.42
N ASP A 8 -8.72 -11.60 -19.29
CA ASP A 8 -9.12 -10.22 -19.53
C ASP A 8 -9.56 -10.08 -21.00
N LEU A 9 -10.85 -9.81 -21.20
CA LEU A 9 -11.52 -9.77 -22.52
C LEU A 9 -11.24 -8.47 -23.29
N SER A 10 -10.39 -7.58 -22.77
CA SER A 10 -10.08 -6.28 -23.39
C SER A 10 -9.05 -6.34 -24.52
N GLY A 11 -8.37 -7.49 -24.71
CA GLY A 11 -7.26 -7.64 -25.65
C GLY A 11 -6.00 -6.84 -25.27
N LYS A 12 -6.01 -6.12 -24.15
CA LYS A 12 -4.84 -5.46 -23.58
C LYS A 12 -4.03 -6.46 -22.77
N ALA A 13 -2.70 -6.40 -22.87
CA ALA A 13 -1.82 -7.23 -22.04
C ALA A 13 -2.12 -6.99 -20.54
N PRO A 14 -2.01 -7.96 -19.63
CA PRO A 14 -2.29 -7.74 -18.21
C PRO A 14 -1.31 -6.72 -17.59
N LEU A 15 -1.75 -5.93 -16.61
CA LEU A 15 -0.86 -4.95 -15.97
C LEU A 15 0.28 -5.62 -15.23
N PHE A 16 0.02 -6.73 -14.56
CA PHE A 16 1.05 -7.53 -13.90
C PHE A 16 0.84 -9.03 -14.10
N VAL A 17 1.92 -9.79 -14.05
CA VAL A 17 1.93 -11.26 -14.12
C VAL A 17 2.83 -11.81 -13.03
N TYR A 18 2.39 -12.88 -12.38
CA TYR A 18 3.21 -13.59 -11.40
C TYR A 18 4.23 -14.50 -12.09
N LEU A 19 5.48 -14.46 -11.66
CA LEU A 19 6.57 -15.29 -12.18
C LEU A 19 6.81 -16.47 -11.22
N ASN A 20 6.25 -17.63 -11.58
CA ASN A 20 6.32 -18.88 -10.82
C ASN A 20 7.74 -19.46 -10.70
N ASP A 21 8.57 -19.31 -11.73
CA ASP A 21 9.95 -19.84 -11.76
C ASP A 21 10.99 -18.81 -11.25
N GLY A 22 10.50 -17.73 -10.62
CA GLY A 22 11.34 -16.70 -9.99
C GLY A 22 12.36 -16.12 -10.97
N GLU A 23 13.62 -16.03 -10.56
CA GLU A 23 14.73 -15.46 -11.34
C GLU A 23 14.95 -16.05 -12.72
N ARG A 24 14.52 -17.30 -12.93
CA ARG A 24 14.77 -18.04 -14.17
C ARG A 24 13.66 -17.86 -15.19
N GLU A 25 12.49 -17.41 -14.75
CA GLU A 25 11.38 -17.16 -15.66
C GLU A 25 11.67 -15.98 -16.56
N ARG A 26 11.33 -16.06 -17.84
CA ARG A 26 11.43 -14.91 -18.74
C ARG A 26 10.26 -13.98 -18.51
N LEU A 27 10.49 -12.68 -18.67
CA LEU A 27 9.40 -11.72 -18.73
C LEU A 27 8.51 -12.03 -19.94
N PRO A 28 7.20 -11.78 -19.84
CA PRO A 28 6.31 -11.83 -20.99
C PRO A 28 6.85 -10.97 -22.14
N THR A 29 6.63 -11.41 -23.38
CA THR A 29 6.99 -10.63 -24.56
C THR A 29 6.24 -9.30 -24.55
N GLY A 30 6.98 -8.19 -24.48
CA GLY A 30 6.41 -6.85 -24.44
C GLY A 30 7.17 -5.92 -23.50
N GLU A 31 6.50 -4.84 -23.14
CA GLU A 31 6.98 -3.77 -22.29
C GLU A 31 6.77 -4.11 -20.80
N TYR A 32 7.56 -5.04 -20.26
CA TYR A 32 7.53 -5.42 -18.84
C TYR A 32 8.88 -5.19 -18.14
N ILE A 33 8.82 -4.92 -16.84
CA ILE A 33 9.96 -4.89 -15.91
C ILE A 33 9.75 -5.92 -14.80
N ARG A 34 10.85 -6.37 -14.20
CA ARG A 34 10.78 -7.25 -13.04
C ARG A 34 10.67 -6.46 -11.73
N VAL A 35 9.67 -6.79 -10.92
CA VAL A 35 9.54 -6.33 -9.53
C VAL A 35 9.66 -7.54 -8.61
N VAL A 36 10.42 -7.43 -7.53
CA VAL A 36 10.75 -8.51 -6.60
C VAL A 36 10.29 -8.11 -5.21
N ALA A 37 9.25 -8.75 -4.70
CA ALA A 37 8.83 -8.60 -3.31
C ALA A 37 9.67 -9.52 -2.41
N GLN A 38 10.20 -8.95 -1.33
CA GLN A 38 10.97 -9.69 -0.33
C GLN A 38 10.35 -9.48 1.05
N SER A 39 10.02 -10.57 1.73
CA SER A 39 9.58 -10.55 3.12
C SER A 39 10.40 -11.51 3.97
N SER A 40 10.58 -11.18 5.25
CA SER A 40 11.23 -12.07 6.21
C SER A 40 10.19 -13.03 6.77
N GLY A 41 10.38 -14.32 6.55
CA GLY A 41 9.59 -15.37 7.21
C GLY A 41 9.92 -15.48 8.70
N THR A 42 9.06 -16.18 9.44
CA THR A 42 9.22 -16.44 10.89
C THR A 42 10.56 -17.10 11.23
N ASP A 43 11.10 -17.87 10.28
CA ASP A 43 12.33 -18.65 10.45
C ASP A 43 13.57 -17.89 9.95
N LYS A 44 13.48 -16.56 9.77
CA LYS A 44 14.50 -15.68 9.15
C LYS A 44 14.82 -16.05 7.69
N THR A 45 14.01 -16.90 7.07
CA THR A 45 14.09 -17.22 5.65
C THR A 45 13.52 -16.07 4.83
N VAL A 46 14.25 -15.64 3.79
CA VAL A 46 13.75 -14.61 2.86
C VAL A 46 12.74 -15.25 1.91
N ASN A 47 11.47 -14.84 2.03
CA ASN A 47 10.42 -15.17 1.07
C ASN A 47 10.51 -14.21 -0.10
N ARG A 48 10.78 -14.77 -1.28
CA ARG A 48 10.91 -14.01 -2.52
C ARG A 48 9.75 -14.28 -3.47
N ARG A 49 9.17 -13.23 -4.04
CA ARG A 49 8.12 -13.31 -5.05
C ARG A 49 8.43 -12.35 -6.19
N ASP A 50 8.42 -12.86 -7.41
CA ASP A 50 8.77 -12.08 -8.60
C ASP A 50 7.50 -11.80 -9.43
N PHE A 51 7.41 -10.57 -9.91
CA PHE A 51 6.33 -10.06 -10.74
C PHE A 51 6.89 -9.46 -12.01
N ALA A 52 6.19 -9.65 -13.12
CA ALA A 52 6.35 -8.81 -14.30
C ALA A 52 5.32 -7.68 -14.24
N LEU A 53 5.78 -6.43 -14.12
CA LEU A 53 4.93 -5.24 -14.15
C LEU A 53 5.05 -4.56 -15.52
N HIS A 54 3.93 -4.28 -16.18
CA HIS A 54 3.90 -3.63 -17.47
C HIS A 54 4.33 -2.16 -17.34
N LEU A 55 5.06 -1.63 -18.33
CA LEU A 55 5.55 -0.24 -18.36
C LEU A 55 4.45 0.79 -18.13
N ARG A 56 3.25 0.63 -18.70
CA ARG A 56 2.12 1.53 -18.44
C ARG A 56 1.75 1.68 -16.97
N GLY A 57 1.92 0.61 -16.17
CA GLY A 57 1.74 0.66 -14.72
C GLY A 57 2.97 1.21 -14.02
N ALA A 58 4.15 0.78 -14.44
CA ALA A 58 5.41 1.27 -13.90
C ALA A 58 5.55 2.79 -14.02
N ARG A 59 5.14 3.38 -15.14
CA ARG A 59 5.17 4.84 -15.37
C ARG A 59 4.23 5.66 -14.50
N LEU A 60 3.27 5.02 -13.83
CA LEU A 60 2.44 5.66 -12.82
C LEU A 60 3.17 5.77 -11.46
N CYS A 61 4.31 5.10 -11.32
CA CYS A 61 5.18 5.19 -10.15
C CYS A 61 6.32 6.16 -10.47
N ARG A 62 6.38 7.31 -9.81
CA ARG A 62 7.36 8.36 -10.14
C ARG A 62 8.82 7.89 -10.04
N LEU A 63 9.11 6.97 -9.11
CA LEU A 63 10.44 6.35 -9.02
C LEU A 63 10.78 5.56 -10.28
N LEU A 64 9.85 4.73 -10.76
CA LEU A 64 10.07 3.85 -11.90
C LEU A 64 10.05 4.62 -13.21
N ASP A 65 9.18 5.62 -13.34
CA ASP A 65 9.13 6.51 -14.50
C ASP A 65 10.49 7.20 -14.71
N SER A 66 11.07 7.74 -13.64
CA SER A 66 12.42 8.34 -13.68
C SER A 66 13.50 7.34 -14.13
N LEU A 67 13.41 6.08 -13.70
CA LEU A 67 14.34 5.03 -14.14
C LEU A 67 14.14 4.66 -15.61
N LEU A 68 12.89 4.61 -16.08
CA LEU A 68 12.54 4.29 -17.46
C LEU A 68 12.94 5.40 -18.43
N ASP A 69 12.76 6.66 -18.06
CA ASP A 69 13.19 7.81 -18.86
C ASP A 69 14.71 7.78 -19.12
N SER A 70 15.49 7.32 -18.14
CA SER A 70 16.95 7.15 -18.32
C SER A 70 17.29 6.09 -19.38
N VAL A 71 16.41 5.11 -19.60
CA VAL A 71 16.59 4.06 -20.60
C VAL A 71 16.16 4.54 -21.98
N ASP A 72 15.09 5.32 -22.07
CA ASP A 72 14.59 5.85 -23.35
C ASP A 72 15.62 6.74 -24.06
N VAL A 73 16.44 7.47 -23.28
CA VAL A 73 17.55 8.27 -23.80
C VAL A 73 18.70 7.40 -24.31
N ASP A 74 18.91 6.21 -23.72
CA ASP A 74 19.94 5.26 -24.12
C ASP A 74 19.43 4.29 -25.20
N LEU A 75 19.34 4.82 -26.43
CA LEU A 75 18.88 4.11 -27.65
C LEU A 75 19.66 2.82 -27.99
N LYS A 76 20.71 2.47 -27.25
CA LYS A 76 21.54 1.28 -27.49
C LYS A 76 21.31 0.15 -26.47
N ARG A 77 20.47 0.35 -25.44
CA ARG A 77 20.20 -0.68 -24.44
C ARG A 77 19.40 -1.84 -25.05
N LYS A 78 19.95 -3.04 -24.96
CA LYS A 78 19.26 -4.28 -25.31
C LYS A 78 18.42 -4.73 -24.12
N THR A 79 17.15 -5.04 -24.37
CA THR A 79 16.25 -5.62 -23.36
C THR A 79 16.76 -7.01 -22.95
N ASP A 80 16.96 -7.22 -21.65
CA ASP A 80 17.24 -8.54 -21.10
C ASP A 80 15.92 -9.32 -20.96
N PRO A 81 15.78 -10.53 -21.54
CA PRO A 81 14.54 -11.30 -21.45
C PRO A 81 14.20 -11.78 -20.03
N LEU A 82 15.13 -11.73 -19.08
CA LEU A 82 14.91 -12.07 -17.67
C LEU A 82 14.63 -10.82 -16.81
N GLN A 83 15.35 -9.73 -17.05
CA GLN A 83 15.28 -8.52 -16.19
C GLN A 83 14.37 -7.43 -16.74
N GLY A 84 14.29 -7.31 -18.07
CA GLY A 84 13.57 -6.25 -18.78
C GLY A 84 14.50 -5.12 -19.23
N LEU A 85 13.95 -3.91 -19.27
CA LEU A 85 14.66 -2.70 -19.70
C LEU A 85 15.52 -2.06 -18.60
N ILE A 86 15.17 -2.33 -17.33
CA ILE A 86 15.88 -1.86 -16.15
C ILE A 86 16.21 -3.06 -15.24
N PRO A 87 17.19 -2.93 -14.33
CA PRO A 87 17.43 -3.94 -13.31
C PRO A 87 16.17 -4.23 -12.48
N PRO A 88 16.02 -5.45 -11.91
CA PRO A 88 14.87 -5.80 -11.09
C PRO A 88 14.71 -4.83 -9.90
N VAL A 89 13.50 -4.34 -9.71
CA VAL A 89 13.15 -3.45 -8.60
C VAL A 89 12.81 -4.30 -7.38
N VAL A 90 13.58 -4.16 -6.31
CA VAL A 90 13.35 -4.90 -5.07
C VAL A 90 12.48 -4.07 -4.12
N LEU A 91 11.36 -4.65 -3.69
CA LEU A 91 10.48 -4.10 -2.65
C LEU A 91 10.78 -4.80 -1.33
N PRO A 92 11.54 -4.16 -0.41
CA PRO A 92 11.86 -4.74 0.88
C PRO A 92 10.62 -4.77 1.78
N HIS A 93 10.51 -5.80 2.60
CA HIS A 93 9.40 -6.01 3.52
C HIS A 93 8.02 -6.05 2.84
N ALA A 94 7.97 -6.48 1.58
CA ALA A 94 6.74 -6.60 0.82
C ALA A 94 6.31 -8.07 0.69
N THR A 95 5.05 -8.33 0.97
CA THR A 95 4.33 -9.57 0.72
C THR A 95 3.83 -9.62 -0.71
N ARG A 96 3.31 -10.79 -1.10
CA ARG A 96 2.68 -10.95 -2.41
C ARG A 96 1.41 -10.11 -2.47
N GLU A 97 0.62 -10.20 -1.41
CA GLU A 97 -0.70 -9.60 -1.26
C GLU A 97 -0.60 -8.07 -1.35
N GLY A 98 0.34 -7.45 -0.61
CA GLY A 98 0.55 -6.00 -0.68
C GLY A 98 0.94 -5.52 -2.07
N CYS A 99 1.82 -6.24 -2.77
CA CYS A 99 2.19 -5.93 -4.16
C CYS A 99 0.99 -6.05 -5.11
N GLU A 100 0.20 -7.12 -5.00
CA GLU A 100 -1.00 -7.32 -5.82
C GLU A 100 -2.04 -6.22 -5.58
N CYS A 101 -2.18 -5.71 -4.35
CA CYS A 101 -3.08 -4.58 -4.06
C CYS A 101 -2.59 -3.29 -4.72
N VAL A 102 -1.30 -2.96 -4.59
CA VAL A 102 -0.71 -1.80 -5.27
C VAL A 102 -0.88 -1.91 -6.79
N PHE A 103 -0.59 -3.07 -7.39
CA PHE A 103 -0.74 -3.22 -8.84
C PHE A 103 -2.19 -3.16 -9.29
N ARG A 104 -3.15 -3.67 -8.50
CA ARG A 104 -4.58 -3.46 -8.76
C ARG A 104 -4.95 -1.99 -8.75
N TYR A 105 -4.45 -1.21 -7.79
CA TYR A 105 -4.66 0.24 -7.77
C TYR A 105 -4.12 0.92 -9.03
N LEU A 106 -2.89 0.57 -9.44
CA LEU A 106 -2.28 1.07 -10.67
C LEU A 106 -3.14 0.73 -11.92
N ASP A 107 -3.84 -0.40 -11.90
CA ASP A 107 -4.76 -0.76 -12.98
C ASP A 107 -6.02 0.09 -12.99
N LEU A 108 -6.60 0.34 -11.81
CA LEU A 108 -7.78 1.20 -11.67
C LEU A 108 -7.49 2.62 -12.18
N ILE A 109 -6.36 3.21 -11.79
CA ILE A 109 -6.05 4.61 -12.12
C ILE A 109 -5.61 4.82 -13.58
N GLN A 110 -5.43 3.76 -14.37
CA GLN A 110 -5.28 3.90 -15.82
C GLN A 110 -6.56 4.42 -16.49
N THR A 111 -7.72 4.24 -15.85
CA THR A 111 -9.03 4.64 -16.38
C THR A 111 -9.85 5.49 -15.44
N ARG A 112 -9.40 5.65 -14.19
CA ARG A 112 -10.06 6.42 -13.14
C ARG A 112 -9.13 7.50 -12.62
N VAL A 113 -9.69 8.65 -12.28
CA VAL A 113 -8.92 9.76 -11.72
C VAL A 113 -8.97 9.67 -10.19
N PRO A 114 -7.82 9.58 -9.49
CA PRO A 114 -7.77 9.61 -8.03
C PRO A 114 -8.26 10.93 -7.45
N THR A 115 -8.81 10.88 -6.24
CA THR A 115 -9.19 12.11 -5.55
C THR A 115 -7.96 12.83 -4.99
N LEU A 116 -7.91 14.15 -5.16
CA LEU A 116 -6.91 15.00 -4.52
C LEU A 116 -7.35 15.33 -3.09
N LEU A 117 -6.78 14.63 -2.12
CA LEU A 117 -7.08 14.81 -0.71
C LEU A 117 -6.32 15.99 -0.11
N SER A 118 -7.07 16.94 0.46
CA SER A 118 -6.49 18.06 1.22
C SER A 118 -6.11 17.64 2.64
N LYS A 119 -5.01 18.22 3.16
CA LYS A 119 -4.53 18.01 4.53
C LYS A 119 -4.76 19.31 5.35
N PRO A 120 -5.27 19.26 6.59
CA PRO A 120 -5.81 18.08 7.30
C PRO A 120 -7.15 17.62 6.72
N LEU A 121 -7.56 16.38 7.04
CA LEU A 121 -8.89 15.89 6.69
C LEU A 121 -9.97 16.74 7.36
N ARG A 122 -10.98 17.14 6.60
CA ARG A 122 -12.07 18.03 7.06
C ARG A 122 -13.41 17.31 7.27
N ALA A 123 -13.50 16.04 6.88
CA ALA A 123 -14.68 15.19 6.98
C ALA A 123 -14.24 13.72 7.03
N PRO A 124 -15.14 12.77 7.35
CA PRO A 124 -14.90 11.34 7.20
C PRO A 124 -14.46 10.99 5.78
N LEU A 125 -13.59 9.99 5.63
CA LEU A 125 -12.99 9.67 4.32
C LEU A 125 -14.04 9.33 3.26
N GLU A 126 -15.10 8.61 3.64
CA GLU A 126 -16.19 8.22 2.74
C GLU A 126 -16.93 9.39 2.09
N GLU A 127 -16.83 10.60 2.65
CA GLU A 127 -17.40 11.83 2.08
C GLU A 127 -16.40 12.58 1.17
N LEU A 128 -15.12 12.23 1.25
CA LEU A 128 -14.03 12.97 0.62
C LEU A 128 -13.48 12.31 -0.64
N VAL A 129 -13.73 11.02 -0.86
CA VAL A 129 -13.18 10.25 -1.98
C VAL A 129 -14.28 9.66 -2.85
N HIS A 130 -13.91 9.15 -4.02
CA HIS A 130 -14.87 8.46 -4.88
C HIS A 130 -15.23 7.07 -4.32
N ASP A 131 -16.45 6.60 -4.62
CA ASP A 131 -16.93 5.27 -4.21
C ASP A 131 -15.97 4.13 -4.58
N TRP A 132 -15.29 4.26 -5.72
CA TRP A 132 -14.34 3.24 -6.16
C TRP A 132 -13.07 3.19 -5.30
N GLU A 133 -12.64 4.32 -4.74
CA GLU A 133 -11.49 4.40 -3.83
C GLU A 133 -11.85 3.76 -2.50
N MET A 134 -13.06 4.05 -2.00
CA MET A 134 -13.59 3.36 -0.81
C MET A 134 -13.72 1.85 -1.05
N THR A 135 -14.24 1.44 -2.21
CA THR A 135 -14.38 0.02 -2.58
C THR A 135 -13.00 -0.65 -2.61
N TYR A 136 -12.03 -0.04 -3.27
CA TYR A 136 -10.65 -0.53 -3.30
C TYR A 136 -10.05 -0.67 -1.88
N LEU A 137 -10.17 0.37 -1.05
CA LEU A 137 -9.65 0.32 0.32
C LEU A 137 -10.28 -0.81 1.12
N LEU A 138 -11.59 -0.98 1.02
CA LEU A 138 -12.31 -1.97 1.78
C LEU A 138 -12.02 -3.39 1.24
N GLU A 139 -12.20 -3.62 -0.05
CA GLU A 139 -12.16 -4.95 -0.63
C GLU A 139 -10.75 -5.47 -0.89
N ASP A 140 -9.79 -4.60 -1.24
CA ASP A 140 -8.44 -4.99 -1.62
C ASP A 140 -7.41 -4.75 -0.51
N CYS A 141 -7.48 -3.64 0.25
CA CYS A 141 -6.43 -3.31 1.24
C CYS A 141 -6.58 -4.00 2.60
N PHE A 142 -7.60 -4.83 2.79
CA PHE A 142 -7.80 -5.60 4.02
C PHE A 142 -7.93 -7.09 3.75
N SER A 143 -7.66 -7.90 4.78
CA SER A 143 -7.88 -9.35 4.70
C SER A 143 -9.37 -9.68 4.42
N PRO A 144 -9.66 -10.77 3.71
CA PRO A 144 -11.03 -11.21 3.44
C PRO A 144 -11.89 -11.28 4.72
N GLY A 145 -13.13 -10.77 4.64
CA GLY A 145 -14.04 -10.72 5.77
C GLY A 145 -13.84 -9.55 6.74
N VAL A 146 -13.04 -8.54 6.36
CA VAL A 146 -13.01 -7.22 7.06
C VAL A 146 -14.02 -6.25 6.42
N ALA A 147 -14.15 -6.23 5.10
CA ALA A 147 -14.92 -5.17 4.43
C ALA A 147 -16.40 -5.43 4.18
N GLY A 148 -16.83 -6.70 4.14
CA GLY A 148 -18.21 -7.05 3.73
C GLY A 148 -19.33 -6.45 4.60
N GLU A 149 -19.00 -5.85 5.75
CA GLU A 149 -19.97 -5.33 6.71
C GLU A 149 -19.88 -3.81 6.94
N SER A 150 -18.85 -3.12 6.46
CA SER A 150 -18.55 -1.74 6.88
C SER A 150 -18.61 -0.74 5.72
N LYS A 151 -19.71 0.04 5.65
CA LYS A 151 -19.86 1.15 4.71
C LYS A 151 -19.39 2.51 5.24
N SER A 152 -19.05 2.60 6.53
CA SER A 152 -18.56 3.82 7.17
C SER A 152 -17.23 3.60 7.87
N SER A 153 -16.41 4.65 7.98
CA SER A 153 -15.14 4.64 8.71
C SER A 153 -15.32 4.28 10.18
N SER A 154 -16.43 4.69 10.80
CA SER A 154 -16.79 4.35 12.18
C SER A 154 -17.20 2.87 12.37
N ALA A 155 -17.81 2.23 11.38
CA ALA A 155 -18.10 0.79 11.43
C ALA A 155 -16.81 -0.01 11.23
N LEU A 156 -15.98 0.43 10.28
CA LEU A 156 -14.68 -0.18 10.00
C LEU A 156 -13.76 -0.10 11.23
N CYS A 157 -13.66 1.07 11.86
CA CYS A 157 -12.87 1.30 13.08
C CYS A 157 -13.23 0.30 14.19
N ARG A 158 -14.52 0.15 14.51
CA ARG A 158 -15.02 -0.82 15.51
C ARG A 158 -14.70 -2.27 15.16
N LEU A 159 -14.75 -2.63 13.87
CA LEU A 159 -14.44 -3.98 13.43
C LEU A 159 -12.93 -4.27 13.53
N LEU A 160 -12.11 -3.33 13.09
CA LEU A 160 -10.65 -3.44 13.17
C LEU A 160 -10.18 -3.52 14.63
N ALA A 161 -10.73 -2.68 15.51
CA ALA A 161 -10.42 -2.72 16.94
C ALA A 161 -10.77 -4.05 17.62
N LYS A 162 -11.75 -4.81 17.09
CA LYS A 162 -12.07 -6.17 17.57
C LYS A 162 -11.10 -7.22 17.02
N LYS A 163 -10.65 -7.07 15.78
CA LYS A 163 -9.71 -8.01 15.14
C LYS A 163 -8.27 -7.80 15.62
N GLY A 164 -7.95 -6.62 16.15
CA GLY A 164 -6.63 -6.26 16.64
C GLY A 164 -5.78 -5.56 15.59
N PRO A 165 -4.56 -5.11 15.97
CA PRO A 165 -3.70 -4.29 15.13
C PRO A 165 -3.28 -4.99 13.83
N GLN A 166 -3.17 -6.33 13.83
CA GLN A 166 -2.80 -7.12 12.65
C GLN A 166 -3.80 -6.97 11.49
N ALA A 167 -5.02 -6.54 11.78
CA ALA A 167 -6.01 -6.25 10.75
C ALA A 167 -5.60 -5.05 9.86
N LEU A 168 -4.66 -4.21 10.31
CA LEU A 168 -4.11 -3.09 9.57
C LEU A 168 -2.85 -3.44 8.76
N ASP A 169 -2.26 -4.62 8.94
CA ASP A 169 -0.94 -4.97 8.38
C ASP A 169 -0.89 -4.75 6.87
N LEU A 170 -1.91 -5.23 6.14
CA LEU A 170 -1.95 -5.11 4.68
C LEU A 170 -2.06 -3.66 4.21
N VAL A 171 -2.92 -2.83 4.83
CA VAL A 171 -3.07 -1.43 4.41
C VAL A 171 -1.83 -0.59 4.76
N LEU A 172 -1.16 -0.91 5.87
CA LEU A 172 0.12 -0.31 6.25
C LEU A 172 1.22 -0.68 5.26
N GLU A 173 1.28 -1.96 4.87
CA GLU A 173 2.21 -2.42 3.84
C GLU A 173 1.98 -1.73 2.50
N VAL A 174 0.72 -1.63 2.06
CA VAL A 174 0.34 -0.90 0.83
C VAL A 174 0.78 0.56 0.90
N ALA A 175 0.60 1.23 2.05
CA ALA A 175 1.07 2.61 2.25
C ALA A 175 2.59 2.73 2.12
N MET A 176 3.34 1.77 2.69
CA MET A 176 4.80 1.73 2.61
C MET A 176 5.30 1.48 1.19
N ILE A 177 4.71 0.54 0.46
CA ILE A 177 5.06 0.27 -0.94
C ILE A 177 4.73 1.49 -1.81
N ALA A 178 3.58 2.12 -1.59
CA ALA A 178 3.17 3.32 -2.31
C ALA A 178 4.13 4.49 -2.07
N ASP A 179 4.59 4.71 -0.84
CA ASP A 179 5.59 5.73 -0.54
C ASP A 179 6.94 5.40 -1.18
N PHE A 180 7.41 4.15 -1.12
CA PHE A 180 8.64 3.71 -1.75
C PHE A 180 8.62 3.92 -3.28
N LEU A 181 7.53 3.54 -3.94
CA LEU A 181 7.36 3.69 -5.39
C LEU A 181 6.95 5.11 -5.81
N LEU A 182 6.73 6.01 -4.84
CA LEU A 182 6.27 7.38 -5.04
C LEU A 182 4.92 7.46 -5.79
N ILE A 183 3.97 6.60 -5.41
CA ILE A 183 2.57 6.60 -5.89
C ILE A 183 1.76 7.52 -4.96
N GLU A 184 1.89 8.83 -5.15
CA GLU A 184 1.35 9.85 -4.23
C GLU A 184 -0.15 9.69 -3.94
N PRO A 185 -1.03 9.43 -4.92
CA PRO A 185 -2.46 9.29 -4.64
C PRO A 185 -2.79 8.09 -3.75
N LEU A 186 -2.09 6.96 -3.92
CA LEU A 186 -2.31 5.76 -3.10
C LEU A 186 -1.78 5.95 -1.68
N ARG A 187 -0.60 6.58 -1.54
CA ARG A 187 -0.06 6.93 -0.22
C ARG A 187 -1.00 7.87 0.52
N ASP A 188 -1.45 8.94 -0.14
CA ASP A 188 -2.33 9.91 0.51
C ASP A 188 -3.69 9.30 0.85
N LEU A 189 -4.25 8.43 0.01
CA LEU A 189 -5.49 7.69 0.27
C LEU A 189 -5.36 6.75 1.48
N THR A 190 -4.29 5.95 1.55
CA THR A 190 -4.04 5.05 2.68
C THR A 190 -3.75 5.80 3.98
N CYS A 191 -2.96 6.86 3.94
CA CYS A 191 -2.75 7.74 5.10
C CYS A 191 -4.06 8.41 5.56
N ALA A 192 -4.90 8.86 4.62
CA ALA A 192 -6.18 9.46 4.94
C ALA A 192 -7.14 8.45 5.59
N LEU A 193 -7.14 7.19 5.14
CA LEU A 193 -7.89 6.13 5.81
C LEU A 193 -7.45 5.95 7.25
N LEU A 194 -6.13 5.84 7.50
CA LEU A 194 -5.60 5.70 8.86
C LEU A 194 -5.97 6.89 9.75
N ALA A 195 -5.87 8.11 9.23
CA ALA A 195 -6.28 9.32 9.93
C ALA A 195 -7.80 9.33 10.21
N SER A 196 -8.62 8.91 9.23
CA SER A 196 -10.08 8.81 9.40
C SER A 196 -10.46 7.76 10.45
N LEU A 197 -9.74 6.64 10.53
CA LEU A 197 -9.95 5.63 11.57
C LEU A 197 -9.65 6.19 12.96
N ALA A 198 -8.56 6.95 13.10
CA ALA A 198 -8.21 7.61 14.35
C ALA A 198 -9.25 8.64 14.79
N LEU A 199 -9.74 9.46 13.85
CA LEU A 199 -10.84 10.41 14.10
C LEU A 199 -12.16 9.73 14.43
N SER A 200 -12.38 8.51 13.93
CA SER A 200 -13.60 7.74 14.15
C SER A 200 -13.56 6.87 15.41
N ALA A 201 -12.43 6.79 16.10
CA ALA A 201 -12.32 6.02 17.34
C ALA A 201 -13.23 6.66 18.41
N GLY A 202 -14.21 5.90 18.90
CA GLY A 202 -15.19 6.39 19.88
C GLY A 202 -14.62 6.53 21.29
N SER A 203 -13.40 6.07 21.53
CA SER A 203 -12.69 6.20 22.81
C SER A 203 -11.19 6.06 22.64
N GLN A 204 -10.42 6.61 23.58
CA GLN A 204 -8.96 6.42 23.64
C GLN A 204 -8.58 4.93 23.73
N LYS A 205 -9.36 4.11 24.44
CA LYS A 205 -9.13 2.67 24.53
C LYS A 205 -9.24 1.96 23.18
N GLU A 206 -10.19 2.40 22.34
CA GLU A 206 -10.35 1.87 20.99
C GLU A 206 -9.17 2.27 20.11
N LEU A 207 -8.74 3.53 20.19
CA LEU A 207 -7.57 4.03 19.47
C LEU A 207 -6.29 3.26 19.85
N LEU A 208 -6.03 3.09 21.15
CA LEU A 208 -4.86 2.34 21.63
C LEU A 208 -4.86 0.90 21.10
N ARG A 209 -6.01 0.23 21.10
CA ARG A 209 -6.14 -1.13 20.53
C ARG A 209 -5.84 -1.19 19.04
N LEU A 210 -6.28 -0.20 18.26
CA LEU A 210 -5.94 -0.11 16.83
C LEU A 210 -4.43 0.04 16.62
N CYS A 211 -3.78 0.82 17.48
CA CYS A 211 -2.34 1.02 17.46
C CYS A 211 -1.54 -0.16 18.06
N GLY A 212 -2.21 -1.19 18.58
CA GLY A 212 -1.55 -2.31 19.27
C GLY A 212 -0.91 -1.92 20.60
N LEU A 213 -1.43 -0.88 21.24
CA LEU A 213 -0.97 -0.36 22.52
C LEU A 213 -1.93 -0.79 23.65
N ASP A 214 -1.36 -1.20 24.78
CA ASP A 214 -2.15 -1.68 25.92
C ASP A 214 -2.71 -0.55 26.80
N HIS A 215 -1.98 0.56 26.90
CA HIS A 215 -2.34 1.71 27.72
C HIS A 215 -1.75 3.01 27.14
N ALA A 216 -2.32 4.14 27.56
CA ALA A 216 -1.70 5.44 27.33
C ALA A 216 -0.52 5.60 28.28
N LEU A 217 0.56 6.22 27.81
CA LEU A 217 1.69 6.57 28.66
C LEU A 217 1.23 7.52 29.76
N THR A 218 1.70 7.26 30.97
CA THR A 218 1.51 8.13 32.13
C THR A 218 2.43 9.35 32.05
N GLU A 219 2.11 10.42 32.78
CA GLU A 219 2.98 11.61 32.89
C GLU A 219 4.39 11.24 33.37
N GLU A 220 4.50 10.29 34.30
CA GLU A 220 5.78 9.80 34.82
C GLU A 220 6.61 9.10 33.74
N GLU A 221 5.97 8.35 32.84
CA GLU A 221 6.63 7.68 31.70
C GLU A 221 6.99 8.67 30.57
N LEU A 222 6.27 9.78 30.46
CA LEU A 222 6.50 10.84 29.48
C LEU A 222 7.57 11.84 29.94
N GLU A 223 7.83 11.97 31.23
CA GLU A 223 8.81 12.93 31.78
C GLU A 223 10.21 12.83 31.14
N PRO A 224 10.80 11.64 30.91
CA PRO A 224 12.08 11.52 30.21
C PRO A 224 12.02 12.05 28.77
N LEU A 225 10.86 11.93 28.11
CA LEU A 225 10.63 12.45 26.76
C LEU A 225 10.50 13.98 26.80
N TYR A 226 9.75 14.53 27.76
CA TYR A 226 9.62 15.98 27.94
C TYR A 226 10.94 16.66 28.30
N MET A 227 11.80 15.99 29.06
CA MET A 227 13.15 16.49 29.34
C MET A 227 14.02 16.59 28.07
N GLN A 228 13.83 15.67 27.12
CA GLN A 228 14.55 15.68 25.83
C GLN A 228 13.89 16.61 24.81
N LEU A 229 12.55 16.70 24.83
CA LEU A 229 11.72 17.43 23.89
C LEU A 229 10.69 18.29 24.65
N PRO A 230 11.10 19.40 25.26
CA PRO A 230 10.23 20.21 26.13
C PRO A 230 8.97 20.74 25.45
N PHE A 231 9.01 20.95 24.13
CA PHE A 231 7.88 21.44 23.33
C PHE A 231 6.73 20.42 23.19
N LEU A 232 6.95 19.15 23.54
CA LEU A 232 5.89 18.13 23.57
C LEU A 232 5.04 18.18 24.84
N ARG A 233 5.51 18.91 25.87
CA ARG A 233 4.76 19.04 27.10
C ARG A 233 3.48 19.83 26.79
N PRO A 234 2.29 19.32 27.13
CA PRO A 234 1.06 20.08 26.97
C PRO A 234 1.20 21.41 27.71
N GLU A 235 1.06 22.53 27.02
CA GLU A 235 0.91 23.80 27.72
C GLU A 235 -0.44 23.76 28.44
N ASP A 236 -0.43 24.00 29.75
CA ASP A 236 -1.62 24.01 30.60
C ASP A 236 -2.74 24.87 29.98
N GLY A 237 -3.72 24.26 29.29
CA GLY A 237 -4.95 24.96 28.87
C GLY A 237 -5.50 24.71 27.46
N LEU A 238 -4.94 23.82 26.64
CA LEU A 238 -5.56 23.44 25.35
C LEU A 238 -5.71 21.92 25.23
N ALA A 239 -6.73 21.39 25.91
CA ALA A 239 -7.30 20.07 25.67
C ALA A 239 -8.80 20.20 25.35
#